data_AF-A0A345P997-F1
#
_entry.id   AF-A0A345P997-F1
#
_cell.length_a   1.000
_cell.length_b   1.000
_cell.length_c   1.000
_cell.angle_alpha   90.00
_cell.angle_beta   90.00
_cell.angle_gamma   90.00
#
_symmetry.space_group_name_H-M   'P 1'
#
loop_
_entity.id
_entity.type
_entity.pdbx_description
1 polymer ?
#
loop_
_entity_poly.entity_id
_entity_poly.type
_entity_poly.pdbx_seq_one_letter_code
_entity_poly.pdbx_strand_id
1 'polypeptide(L)' 'MQTDEAQLMVSWSDDYGHTWSNNRLLPLGNVGEYRKRVETRRMGAARDRVFRVRCTDPVNIVIIEARLS' A
#
# COMPACT_ATOMS: atom_id res chain seq x y z
N MET A 1 2.93 7.30 -21.90
CA MET A 1 4.22 6.90 -21.30
C MET A 1 3.88 6.07 -20.08
N GLN A 2 3.85 4.74 -20.22
CA GLN A 2 3.72 3.84 -19.08
C GLN A 2 5.10 3.85 -18.41
N THR A 3 5.22 4.43 -17.21
CA THR A 3 6.45 4.37 -16.44
C THR A 3 6.58 2.94 -15.90
N ASP A 4 7.68 2.26 -16.20
CA ASP A 4 8.04 0.92 -15.67
C ASP A 4 8.36 0.95 -14.16
N GLU A 5 7.76 1.88 -13.43
CA GLU A 5 7.94 2.01 -11.99
C GLU A 5 7.03 1.04 -11.26
N ALA A 6 7.61 0.23 -10.38
CA ALA A 6 6.86 -0.67 -9.53
C ALA A 6 5.82 0.11 -8.71
N GLN A 7 4.60 -0.39 -8.67
CA GLN A 7 3.49 0.24 -7.95
C GLN A 7 3.09 -0.61 -6.75
N LEU A 8 2.98 0.05 -5.60
CA LEU A 8 2.35 -0.51 -4.41
C LEU A 8 0.84 -0.28 -4.51
N MET A 9 0.07 -1.33 -4.32
CA MET A 9 -1.38 -1.28 -4.26
C MET A 9 -1.81 -1.45 -2.81
N VAL A 10 -2.48 -0.43 -2.28
CA VAL A 10 -3.04 -0.46 -0.92
C VAL A 10 -4.56 -0.40 -1.00
N SER A 11 -5.22 -1.36 -0.39
CA SER A 11 -6.66 -1.33 -0.12
C SER A 11 -6.94 -1.74 1.31
N TRP A 12 -8.12 -1.41 1.80
CA TRP A 12 -8.56 -1.80 3.13
C TRP A 12 -9.99 -2.31 3.11
N SER A 13 -10.29 -3.15 4.07
CA SER A 13 -11.64 -3.62 4.39
C SER A 13 -12.01 -3.09 5.77
N ASP A 14 -13.28 -2.72 5.93
CA ASP A 14 -13.86 -2.32 7.22
C ASP A 14 -14.80 -3.41 7.79
N ASP A 15 -14.82 -4.59 7.16
CA ASP A 15 -15.67 -5.74 7.44
C ASP A 15 -14.88 -7.06 7.41
N TYR A 16 -13.75 -7.15 8.12
CA TYR A 16 -12.95 -8.39 8.26
C TYR A 16 -12.44 -9.02 6.94
N GLY A 17 -12.35 -8.24 5.87
CA GLY A 17 -11.87 -8.69 4.56
C GLY A 17 -12.96 -9.18 3.62
N HIS A 18 -14.25 -9.02 3.96
CA HIS A 18 -15.37 -9.41 3.10
C HIS A 18 -15.51 -8.48 1.89
N THR A 19 -15.43 -7.17 2.09
CA THR A 19 -15.43 -6.17 1.02
C THR A 19 -14.17 -5.31 1.07
N TRP A 20 -13.79 -4.75 -0.08
CA TRP A 20 -12.53 -4.01 -0.22
C TRP A 20 -12.77 -2.65 -0.84
N SER A 21 -12.08 -1.64 -0.32
CA SER A 21 -12.00 -0.33 -0.94
C SER A 21 -11.37 -0.42 -2.33
N ASN A 22 -11.54 0.65 -3.13
CA ASN A 22 -10.75 0.82 -4.35
C ASN A 22 -9.25 0.76 -4.03
N ASN A 23 -8.48 0.16 -4.94
CA ASN A 23 -7.03 0.09 -4.81
C ASN A 23 -6.44 1.49 -4.99
N ARG A 24 -5.64 1.93 -4.03
CA ARG A 24 -4.77 3.09 -4.21
C ARG A 24 -3.44 2.62 -4.76
N LEU A 25 -3.11 3.11 -5.95
CA LEU A 25 -1.81 2.88 -6.60
C LEU A 25 -0.82 3.92 -6.11
N LEU A 26 0.32 3.48 -5.62
CA LEU A 26 1.36 4.32 -5.09
C LEU A 26 2.69 3.95 -5.78
N PRO A 27 3.32 4.86 -6.54
CA PRO A 27 4.55 4.56 -7.25
C PRO A 27 5.73 4.44 -6.28
N LEU A 28 6.40 3.28 -6.27
CA LEU A 28 7.59 3.02 -5.44
C LEU A 28 8.83 3.76 -5.94
N GLY A 29 8.85 4.13 -7.22
CA GLY A 29 10.00 4.77 -7.90
C GLY A 29 10.87 3.80 -8.65
N ASN A 30 11.97 4.34 -9.18
CA ASN A 30 12.91 3.59 -9.98
C ASN A 30 13.92 2.82 -9.12
N VAL A 31 14.50 1.78 -9.70
CA VAL A 31 15.60 1.03 -9.07
C VAL A 31 16.76 1.98 -8.76
N GLY A 32 17.23 1.97 -7.51
CA GLY A 32 18.31 2.85 -7.02
C GLY A 32 17.84 4.05 -6.18
N GLU A 33 16.53 4.33 -6.13
CA GLU A 33 15.96 5.42 -5.32
C GLU A 33 15.71 5.00 -3.86
N TYR A 34 16.77 4.79 -3.07
CA TYR A 34 16.66 4.25 -1.70
C TYR A 34 16.03 5.21 -0.65
N ARG A 35 15.93 6.51 -0.94
CA ARG A 35 15.40 7.52 -0.01
C ARG A 35 13.93 7.88 -0.26
N LYS A 36 13.30 7.32 -1.30
CA LYS A 36 11.92 7.62 -1.62
C LYS A 36 11.00 7.03 -0.55
N ARG A 37 10.11 7.88 -0.02
CA ARG A 37 9.06 7.48 0.92
C ARG A 37 7.71 7.61 0.23
N VAL A 38 6.91 6.55 0.35
CA VAL A 38 5.57 6.48 -0.20
C VAL A 38 4.58 6.40 0.96
N GLU A 39 3.54 7.22 0.93
CA GLU A 39 2.55 7.30 1.99
C GLU A 39 1.15 7.51 1.42
N THR A 40 0.17 6.93 2.12
CA THR A 40 -1.24 7.18 1.84
C THR A 40 -1.94 7.59 3.12
N ARG A 41 -2.75 8.64 3.05
CA ARG A 41 -3.48 9.23 4.19
C ARG A 41 -4.97 9.26 3.90
N ARG A 42 -5.79 9.65 4.88
CA ARG A 42 -7.25 9.78 4.72
C ARG A 42 -7.91 8.45 4.31
N MET A 43 -7.67 7.41 5.12
CA MET A 43 -8.33 6.11 4.97
C MET A 43 -9.56 5.98 5.89
N GLY A 44 -9.90 7.03 6.65
CA GLY A 44 -10.94 6.95 7.69
C GLY A 44 -10.51 6.08 8.87
N ALA A 45 -11.48 5.64 9.68
CA ALA A 45 -11.27 4.75 10.80
C ALA A 45 -12.38 3.69 10.85
N ALA A 46 -12.03 2.47 11.22
CA ALA A 46 -12.96 1.39 11.47
C ALA A 46 -12.39 0.50 12.58
N ARG A 47 -13.27 -0.19 13.31
CA ARG A 47 -12.86 -1.09 14.40
C ARG A 47 -12.12 -2.31 13.87
N ASP A 48 -12.65 -2.90 12.81
CA ASP A 48 -12.24 -4.21 12.31
C ASP A 48 -11.48 -4.09 10.98
N ARG A 49 -10.62 -3.06 10.90
CA ARG A 49 -9.94 -2.72 9.66
C ARG A 49 -8.86 -3.74 9.31
N VAL A 50 -8.92 -4.23 8.09
CA VAL A 50 -7.88 -5.10 7.51
C VAL A 50 -7.22 -4.41 6.32
N PHE A 51 -5.90 -4.25 6.36
CA PHE A 51 -5.13 -3.72 5.24
C PHE A 51 -4.66 -4.84 4.32
N ARG A 52 -4.74 -4.60 3.01
CA ARG A 52 -4.14 -5.46 1.98
C ARG A 52 -3.13 -4.64 1.21
N VAL A 53 -1.90 -5.13 1.20
CA VAL A 53 -0.77 -4.54 0.48
C VAL A 53 -0.32 -5.52 -0.59
N ARG A 54 -0.20 -5.05 -1.82
CA ARG A 54 0.28 -5.82 -2.98
C ARG A 54 1.26 -4.98 -3.78
N CYS A 55 2.07 -5.61 -4.61
CA CYS A 55 2.93 -4.93 -5.57
C CYS A 55 2.68 -5.48 -6.97
N THR A 56 2.80 -4.62 -7.98
CA THR A 56 2.68 -5.00 -9.39
C THR A 56 3.86 -5.86 -9.85
N ASP A 57 5.03 -5.65 -9.27
CA ASP A 57 6.30 -6.25 -9.68
C ASP A 57 6.88 -7.09 -8.54
N PRO A 58 7.77 -8.06 -8.85
CA PRO A 58 8.38 -8.94 -7.85
C PRO A 58 9.48 -8.21 -7.06
N VAL A 59 9.08 -7.23 -6.25
CA VAL A 59 9.95 -6.46 -5.36
C VAL A 59 9.90 -7.04 -3.95
N ASN A 60 11.05 -7.13 -3.28
CA ASN A 60 11.09 -7.56 -1.89
C ASN A 60 10.45 -6.49 -0.98
N ILE A 61 9.41 -6.88 -0.24
CA ILE A 61 8.68 -6.00 0.68
C ILE A 61 8.79 -6.57 2.09
N VAL A 62 9.36 -5.78 2.99
CA VAL A 62 9.53 -6.13 4.40
C VAL A 62 8.61 -5.24 5.25
N ILE A 63 7.73 -5.86 6.02
CA ILE A 63 6.85 -5.17 6.98
C ILE A 63 7.57 -5.14 8.32
N ILE A 64 7.86 -3.93 8.82
CA ILE A 64 8.66 -3.73 10.03
C ILE A 64 7.77 -3.56 11.27
N GLU A 65 6.82 -2.64 11.22
CA GLU A 65 5.92 -2.36 12.34
C GLU A 65 4.53 -1.94 11.86
N ALA A 66 3.55 -2.12 12.74
CA ALA A 66 2.26 -1.46 12.65
C ALA A 66 2.05 -0.70 13.96
N ARG A 67 2.01 0.64 13.87
CA ARG A 67 1.86 1.51 15.03
C ARG A 67 0.50 2.18 15.02
N LEU A 68 -0.21 2.08 16.14
CA LEU A 68 -1.38 2.88 16.47
C LEU A 68 -0.97 3.87 17.56
N SER A 69 -1.05 5.17 17.27
CA SER A 69 -0.76 6.25 18.22
C SER A 69 -2.04 6.85 18.76
#